data_AF-A0A957CKM1-F1
#
_entry.id   AF-A0A957CKM1-F1
#
_cell.length_a   1.000
_cell.length_b   1.000
_cell.length_c   1.000
_cell.angle_alpha   90.00
_cell.angle_beta   90.00
_cell.angle_gamma   90.00
#
_symmetry.space_group_name_H-M   'P 1'
#
loop_
_entity.id
_entity.type
_entity.pdbx_description
1 polymer ?
#
loop_
_entity_poly.entity_id
_entity_poly.type
_entity_poly.pdbx_seq_one_letter_code
_entity_poly.pdbx_strand_id
1 'polypeptide(L)'
;MKRLISAMKTDVTLQIRTKLYHVGIGVAVLIAAMLAWLIDPSQLFAYIPALMLLVIGGTTMMYVAAMILFEKEQGTLNATIVSPLRTSEYLWSKILTLTFLATLEGSVMIGGAMLVMHFLSGVTLPNIPLLLLGMVLIGILYTLVGILLVVRYDKITDFLIPMSAAFIILQLPFVYFLGWVKMPFLLAIPTSA
;
A
#
# COMPACT_ATOMS: atom_id res chain seq x y z
N MET A 1 -12.40 21.69 8.07
CA MET A 1 -11.75 21.19 6.82
C MET A 1 -10.36 21.78 6.57
N LYS A 2 -10.12 23.09 6.78
CA LYS A 2 -8.77 23.70 6.54
C LYS A 2 -7.62 23.01 7.28
N ARG A 3 -7.87 22.52 8.51
CA ARG A 3 -6.90 21.82 9.36
C ARG A 3 -6.44 20.47 8.80
N LEU A 4 -7.39 19.62 8.41
CA LEU A 4 -7.10 18.33 7.77
C LEU A 4 -6.28 18.49 6.48
N ILE A 5 -6.68 19.44 5.62
CA ILE A 5 -5.95 19.71 4.37
C ILE A 5 -4.52 20.18 4.66
N SER A 6 -4.36 21.04 5.67
CA SER A 6 -3.03 21.47 6.11
C SER A 6 -2.19 20.30 6.62
N ALA A 7 -2.78 19.39 7.41
CA ALA A 7 -2.10 18.19 7.89
C ALA A 7 -1.69 17.28 6.71
N MET A 8 -2.58 17.05 5.75
CA MET A 8 -2.29 16.26 4.55
C MET A 8 -1.16 16.86 3.72
N LYS A 9 -1.14 18.19 3.54
CA LYS A 9 -0.07 18.87 2.82
C LYS A 9 1.28 18.69 3.51
N THR A 10 1.32 18.82 4.84
CA THR A 10 2.52 18.59 5.64
C THR A 10 2.97 17.14 5.54
N ASP A 11 2.05 16.19 5.65
CA ASP A 11 2.35 14.75 5.59
C ASP A 11 2.89 14.35 4.21
N VAL A 12 2.29 14.82 3.11
CA VAL A 12 2.82 14.62 1.74
C VAL A 12 4.21 15.25 1.59
N THR A 13 4.42 16.46 2.12
CA THR A 13 5.73 17.10 2.07
C THR A 13 6.79 16.26 2.80
N LEU A 14 6.42 15.69 3.94
CA LEU A 14 7.28 14.82 4.73
C LEU A 14 7.59 13.51 3.99
N GLN A 15 6.59 12.89 3.35
CA GLN A 15 6.77 11.70 2.51
C GLN A 15 7.72 11.96 1.32
N ILE A 16 7.64 13.14 0.70
CA ILE A 16 8.56 13.53 -0.38
C ILE A 16 9.98 13.73 0.16
N ARG A 17 10.13 14.42 1.30
CA ARG A 17 11.43 14.68 1.94
C ARG A 17 12.12 13.42 2.44
N THR A 18 11.35 12.46 2.94
CA THR A 18 11.82 11.13 3.33
C THR A 18 12.04 10.20 2.13
N LYS A 19 11.81 10.69 0.91
CA LYS A 19 11.98 9.98 -0.37
C LYS A 19 11.08 8.76 -0.55
N LEU A 20 10.02 8.63 0.23
CA LEU A 20 9.05 7.53 0.13
C LEU A 20 8.47 7.42 -1.28
N TYR A 21 8.04 8.54 -1.86
CA TYR A 21 7.53 8.57 -3.25
C TYR A 21 8.57 8.10 -4.28
N HIS A 22 9.83 8.49 -4.11
CA HIS A 22 10.89 8.14 -5.07
C HIS A 22 11.20 6.65 -5.03
N VAL A 23 11.30 6.09 -3.81
CA VAL A 23 11.54 4.65 -3.61
C VAL A 23 10.34 3.84 -4.09
N GLY A 24 9.11 4.22 -3.68
CA GLY A 24 7.90 3.50 -4.06
C GLY A 24 7.67 3.46 -5.56
N ILE A 25 7.73 4.61 -6.24
CA ILE A 25 7.57 4.67 -7.69
C ILE A 25 8.73 3.94 -8.40
N GLY A 26 9.97 4.11 -7.92
CA GLY A 26 11.13 3.43 -8.51
C GLY A 26 10.99 1.90 -8.47
N VAL A 27 10.60 1.36 -7.31
CA VAL A 27 10.34 -0.08 -7.14
C VAL A 27 9.16 -0.53 -7.99
N ALA A 28 8.06 0.24 -8.03
CA ALA A 28 6.90 -0.06 -8.86
C ALA A 28 7.25 -0.16 -10.35
N VAL A 29 8.08 0.75 -10.87
CA VAL A 29 8.54 0.73 -12.27
C VAL A 29 9.41 -0.50 -12.54
N LEU A 30 10.34 -0.82 -11.63
CA LEU A 30 11.20 -2.00 -11.77
C LEU A 30 10.37 -3.29 -11.80
N ILE A 31 9.38 -3.41 -10.91
CA ILE A 31 8.47 -4.56 -10.89
C ILE A 31 7.60 -4.57 -12.16
N ALA A 32 7.06 -3.42 -12.60
CA ALA A 32 6.29 -3.34 -13.83
C ALA A 32 7.08 -3.86 -15.04
N ALA A 33 8.35 -3.46 -15.17
CA ALA A 33 9.24 -3.91 -16.23
C ALA A 33 9.50 -5.42 -16.13
N MET A 34 9.75 -5.93 -14.92
CA MET A 34 9.96 -7.36 -14.68
C MET A 34 8.70 -8.17 -15.04
N LEU A 35 7.52 -7.72 -14.65
CA LEU A 35 6.24 -8.36 -14.98
C LEU A 35 6.01 -8.38 -16.49
N ALA A 36 6.28 -7.27 -17.18
CA ALA A 36 6.13 -7.15 -18.62
C ALA A 36 7.05 -8.10 -19.41
N TRP A 37 8.19 -8.49 -18.85
CA TRP A 37 9.17 -9.38 -19.50
C TRP A 37 9.02 -10.85 -19.12
N LEU A 38 8.59 -11.14 -17.88
CA LEU A 38 8.64 -12.49 -17.32
C LEU A 38 7.29 -13.22 -17.37
N ILE A 39 6.17 -12.49 -17.47
CA ILE A 39 4.83 -13.07 -17.37
C ILE A 39 4.13 -13.03 -18.73
N ASP A 40 3.58 -14.18 -19.13
CA ASP A 40 2.71 -14.25 -20.30
C ASP A 40 1.43 -13.42 -20.07
N PRO A 41 0.99 -12.64 -21.06
CA PRO A 41 -0.14 -11.73 -20.85
C PRO A 41 -1.46 -12.42 -20.46
N SER A 42 -1.62 -13.69 -20.82
CA SER A 42 -2.78 -14.52 -20.43
C SER A 42 -2.80 -14.84 -18.94
N GLN A 43 -1.65 -14.84 -18.26
CA GLN A 43 -1.54 -15.16 -16.84
C GLN A 43 -1.57 -13.92 -15.94
N LEU A 44 -1.38 -12.71 -16.47
CA LEU A 44 -1.30 -11.49 -15.67
C LEU A 44 -2.53 -11.32 -14.77
N PHE A 45 -3.74 -11.57 -15.30
CA PHE A 45 -4.98 -11.45 -14.54
C PHE A 45 -5.05 -12.37 -13.31
N ALA A 46 -4.44 -13.55 -13.38
CA ALA A 46 -4.38 -14.48 -12.26
C ALA A 46 -3.42 -14.00 -11.16
N TYR A 47 -2.38 -13.24 -11.53
CA TYR A 47 -1.39 -12.73 -10.59
C TYR A 47 -1.72 -11.36 -9.99
N ILE A 48 -2.66 -10.59 -10.56
CA ILE A 48 -3.04 -9.26 -10.04
C ILE A 48 -3.39 -9.30 -8.54
N PRO A 49 -4.32 -10.17 -8.06
CA PRO A 49 -4.64 -10.26 -6.63
C PRO A 49 -3.42 -10.55 -5.76
N ALA A 50 -2.54 -11.44 -6.24
CA ALA A 50 -1.33 -11.82 -5.54
C ALA A 50 -0.36 -10.63 -5.41
N LEU A 51 -0.14 -9.90 -6.51
CA LEU A 51 0.72 -8.72 -6.55
C LEU A 51 0.18 -7.59 -5.66
N MET A 52 -1.15 -7.40 -5.62
CA MET A 52 -1.77 -6.43 -4.72
C MET A 52 -1.54 -6.79 -3.25
N LEU A 53 -1.67 -8.06 -2.88
CA LEU A 53 -1.40 -8.50 -1.51
C LEU A 53 0.08 -8.43 -1.12
N LEU A 54 0.95 -8.99 -1.97
CA LEU A 54 2.38 -9.16 -1.68
C LEU A 54 3.12 -7.83 -1.76
N VAL A 55 2.95 -7.10 -2.86
CA VAL A 55 3.73 -5.89 -3.11
C VAL A 55 3.05 -4.73 -2.40
N ILE A 56 1.85 -4.33 -2.85
CA ILE A 56 1.19 -3.13 -2.35
C ILE A 56 0.92 -3.25 -0.84
N GLY A 57 0.45 -4.41 -0.36
CA GLY A 57 0.21 -4.60 1.06
C GLY A 57 1.47 -4.46 1.91
N GLY A 58 2.54 -5.16 1.53
CA GLY A 58 3.80 -5.16 2.27
C GLY A 58 4.49 -3.79 2.26
N THR A 59 4.56 -3.13 1.10
CA THR A 59 5.18 -1.81 0.96
C THR A 59 4.38 -0.75 1.73
N THR A 60 3.05 -0.81 1.71
CA THR A 60 2.19 0.11 2.48
C THR A 60 2.45 0.04 3.97
N MET A 61 2.54 -1.16 4.56
CA MET A 61 2.88 -1.32 5.98
C MET A 61 4.26 -0.74 6.31
N MET A 62 5.23 -0.91 5.41
CA MET A 62 6.55 -0.30 5.57
C MET A 62 6.52 1.22 5.48
N TYR A 63 5.70 1.82 4.60
CA TYR A 63 5.56 3.27 4.54
C TYR A 63 4.98 3.84 5.83
N VAL A 64 3.96 3.18 6.38
CA VAL A 64 3.38 3.55 7.67
C VAL A 64 4.44 3.53 8.76
N ALA A 65 5.21 2.45 8.82
CA ALA A 65 6.27 2.29 9.80
C ALA A 65 7.34 3.37 9.66
N ALA A 66 7.85 3.56 8.45
CA ALA A 66 8.85 4.56 8.14
C ALA A 66 8.37 5.97 8.57
N MET A 67 7.13 6.34 8.23
CA MET A 67 6.60 7.66 8.55
C MET A 67 6.37 7.88 10.04
N ILE A 68 5.72 6.94 10.73
CA ILE A 68 5.39 7.12 12.15
C ILE A 68 6.65 7.04 13.02
N LEU A 69 7.58 6.12 12.72
CA LEU A 69 8.83 6.02 13.45
C LEU A 69 9.72 7.24 13.21
N PHE A 70 9.77 7.75 11.98
CA PHE A 70 10.47 8.99 11.67
C PHE A 70 9.88 10.20 12.44
N GLU A 71 8.55 10.30 12.52
CA GLU A 71 7.90 11.35 13.32
C GLU A 71 8.18 11.25 14.81
N LYS A 72 8.29 10.02 15.35
CA LYS A 72 8.71 9.76 16.73
C LYS A 72 10.16 10.21 16.95
N GLU A 73 11.07 9.77 16.09
CA GLU A 73 12.50 10.10 16.19
C GLU A 73 12.77 11.61 16.10
N GLN A 74 12.06 12.32 15.21
CA GLN A 74 12.22 13.77 15.06
C GLN A 74 11.43 14.59 16.09
N GLY A 75 10.70 13.95 17.01
CA GLY A 75 9.83 14.65 17.97
C GLY A 75 8.66 15.40 17.32
N THR A 76 8.40 15.19 16.02
CA THR A 76 7.30 15.84 15.28
C THR A 76 5.95 15.38 15.82
N LEU A 77 5.87 14.13 16.31
CA LEU A 77 4.68 13.63 16.98
C LEU A 77 4.37 14.43 18.26
N ASN A 78 5.38 14.76 19.06
CA ASN A 78 5.22 15.58 20.27
C ASN A 78 4.76 17.01 19.94
N ALA A 79 5.33 17.60 18.89
CA ALA A 79 4.90 18.91 18.40
C ALA A 79 3.44 18.90 17.90
N THR A 80 3.00 17.79 17.30
CA THR A 80 1.63 17.63 16.80
C THR A 80 0.61 17.56 17.94
N ILE A 81 0.96 16.93 19.07
CA ILE A 81 0.10 16.79 20.26
C ILE A 81 -0.25 18.15 20.89
N VAL A 82 0.71 19.07 20.94
CA VAL A 82 0.50 20.43 21.51
C VAL A 82 -0.07 21.43 20.49
N SER A 83 -0.18 21.00 19.23
CA SER A 83 -0.80 21.80 18.17
C SER A 83 -2.32 21.78 18.31
N PRO A 84 -3.06 22.71 17.66
CA PRO A 84 -4.51 22.65 17.69
C PRO A 84 -5.09 21.43 16.97
N LEU A 85 -4.30 20.61 16.24
CA LEU A 85 -4.74 19.47 15.41
C LEU A 85 -5.38 18.35 16.24
N ARG A 86 -6.51 17.80 15.78
CA ARG A 86 -7.19 16.68 16.45
C ARG A 86 -6.51 15.37 16.07
N THR A 87 -6.49 14.40 16.99
CA THR A 87 -5.97 13.04 16.72
C THR A 87 -6.66 12.38 15.53
N SER A 88 -7.97 12.57 15.37
CA SER A 88 -8.70 12.03 14.20
C SER A 88 -8.27 12.67 12.89
N GLU A 89 -7.97 13.98 12.87
CA GLU A 89 -7.47 14.66 11.67
C GLU A 89 -6.06 14.18 11.30
N TYR A 90 -5.21 13.91 12.30
CA TYR A 90 -3.89 13.29 12.10
C TYR A 90 -4.01 11.88 11.50
N LEU A 91 -4.88 11.03 12.07
CA LEU A 91 -5.08 9.67 11.56
C LEU A 91 -5.66 9.67 10.14
N TRP A 92 -6.68 10.50 9.88
CA TRP A 92 -7.24 10.64 8.54
C TRP A 92 -6.22 11.19 7.54
N SER A 93 -5.37 12.12 7.96
CA SER A 93 -4.27 12.59 7.12
C SER A 93 -3.40 11.43 6.67
N LYS A 94 -2.92 10.59 7.60
CA LYS A 94 -2.08 9.42 7.27
C LYS A 94 -2.80 8.39 6.41
N ILE A 95 -4.05 8.06 6.76
CA ILE A 95 -4.84 7.08 6.01
C ILE A 95 -4.97 7.56 4.56
N LEU A 96 -5.35 8.81 4.32
CA LEU A 96 -5.57 9.34 2.98
C LEU A 96 -4.27 9.47 2.18
N THR A 97 -3.21 10.02 2.77
CA THR A 97 -1.95 10.27 2.05
C THR A 97 -1.17 8.98 1.77
N LEU A 98 -1.12 8.04 2.71
CA LEU A 98 -0.45 6.75 2.52
C LEU A 98 -1.25 5.82 1.62
N THR A 99 -2.58 5.80 1.72
CA THR A 99 -3.41 5.07 0.75
C THR A 99 -3.24 5.65 -0.65
N PHE A 100 -3.16 6.98 -0.78
CA PHE A 100 -2.89 7.61 -2.07
C PHE A 100 -1.53 7.18 -2.64
N LEU A 101 -0.47 7.18 -1.82
CA LEU A 101 0.85 6.68 -2.22
C LEU A 101 0.79 5.21 -2.66
N ALA A 102 0.14 4.34 -1.88
CA ALA A 102 -0.01 2.92 -2.20
C ALA A 102 -0.81 2.69 -3.49
N THR A 103 -1.87 3.48 -3.71
CA THR A 103 -2.67 3.42 -4.94
C THR A 103 -1.86 3.89 -6.14
N LEU A 104 -1.04 4.93 -5.97
CA LEU A 104 -0.15 5.43 -7.01
C LEU A 104 0.94 4.41 -7.36
N GLU A 105 1.56 3.78 -6.35
CA GLU A 105 2.51 2.67 -6.54
C GLU A 105 1.86 1.51 -7.29
N GLY A 106 0.70 1.05 -6.83
CA GLY A 106 -0.06 -0.03 -7.47
C GLY A 106 -0.46 0.30 -8.91
N SER A 107 -0.86 1.54 -9.17
CA SER A 107 -1.22 2.02 -10.51
C SER A 107 -0.02 2.05 -11.45
N VAL A 108 1.15 2.49 -10.97
CA VAL A 108 2.40 2.46 -11.75
C VAL A 108 2.82 1.03 -12.02
N MET A 109 2.77 0.16 -11.02
CA MET A 109 3.18 -1.24 -11.13
C MET A 109 2.28 -2.04 -12.10
N ILE A 110 0.99 -2.12 -11.79
CA ILE A 110 0.02 -2.94 -12.53
C ILE A 110 -0.35 -2.24 -13.84
N GLY A 111 -0.66 -0.95 -13.79
CA GLY A 111 -0.98 -0.15 -14.97
C GLY A 111 0.18 -0.04 -15.95
N GLY A 112 1.41 0.14 -15.45
CA GLY A 112 2.62 0.15 -16.29
C GLY A 112 2.85 -1.18 -16.99
N ALA A 113 2.75 -2.31 -16.26
CA ALA A 113 2.88 -3.63 -16.85
C ALA A 113 1.81 -3.90 -17.93
N MET A 114 0.54 -3.59 -17.63
CA MET A 114 -0.57 -3.75 -18.58
C MET A 114 -0.41 -2.88 -19.83
N LEU A 115 0.04 -1.64 -19.68
CA LEU A 115 0.23 -0.73 -20.79
C LEU A 115 1.31 -1.26 -21.75
N VAL A 116 2.44 -1.72 -21.21
CA VAL A 116 3.51 -2.34 -22.02
C VAL A 116 2.98 -3.59 -22.74
N MET A 117 2.27 -4.48 -22.04
CA MET A 117 1.70 -5.69 -22.64
C MET A 117 0.59 -5.40 -23.66
N HIS A 118 -0.18 -4.34 -23.49
CA HIS A 118 -1.20 -3.92 -24.46
C HIS A 118 -0.56 -3.54 -25.79
N PHE A 119 0.52 -2.74 -25.77
CA PHE A 119 1.23 -2.34 -26.98
C PHE A 119 1.95 -3.50 -27.67
N LEU A 120 2.45 -4.48 -26.92
CA LEU A 120 3.22 -5.61 -27.46
C LEU A 120 2.34 -6.78 -27.90
N SER A 121 1.23 -7.05 -27.20
CA SER A 121 0.47 -8.30 -27.31
C SER A 121 -1.04 -8.10 -27.51
N GLY A 122 -1.54 -6.86 -27.56
CA GLY A 122 -2.95 -6.56 -27.87
C GLY A 122 -3.94 -6.94 -26.76
N VAL A 123 -3.49 -7.00 -25.51
CA VAL A 123 -4.29 -7.48 -24.36
C VAL A 123 -5.41 -6.51 -24.02
N THR A 124 -6.60 -7.02 -23.73
CA THR A 124 -7.74 -6.20 -23.29
C THR A 124 -7.53 -5.69 -21.87
N LEU A 125 -7.74 -4.39 -21.64
CA LEU A 125 -7.63 -3.80 -20.31
C LEU A 125 -8.77 -4.29 -19.40
N PRO A 126 -8.49 -4.61 -18.12
CA PRO A 126 -9.53 -4.89 -17.14
C PRO A 126 -10.33 -3.62 -16.81
N ASN A 127 -11.39 -3.80 -16.02
CA ASN A 127 -12.21 -2.69 -15.52
C ASN A 127 -11.38 -1.82 -14.55
N ILE A 128 -10.77 -0.75 -15.08
CA ILE A 128 -9.88 0.16 -14.34
C ILE A 128 -10.52 0.71 -13.05
N PRO A 129 -11.79 1.17 -13.06
CA PRO A 129 -12.48 1.58 -11.83
C PRO A 129 -12.48 0.52 -10.72
N LEU A 130 -12.71 -0.74 -11.06
CA LEU A 130 -12.76 -1.83 -10.08
C LEU A 130 -11.37 -2.12 -9.50
N LEU A 131 -10.34 -2.15 -10.35
CA LEU A 131 -8.96 -2.33 -9.93
C LEU A 131 -8.51 -1.23 -8.97
N LEU A 132 -8.80 0.03 -9.30
CA LEU A 132 -8.47 1.18 -8.45
C LEU A 132 -9.20 1.12 -7.11
N LEU A 133 -10.48 0.73 -7.11
CA LEU A 133 -11.24 0.51 -5.88
C LEU A 133 -10.57 -0.55 -5.00
N GLY A 134 -10.17 -1.68 -5.59
CA GLY A 134 -9.43 -2.74 -4.89
C GLY A 134 -8.14 -2.24 -4.27
N MET A 135 -7.34 -1.47 -5.02
CA MET A 135 -6.09 -0.88 -4.53
C MET A 135 -6.33 0.08 -3.36
N VAL A 136 -7.36 0.93 -3.45
CA VAL A 136 -7.71 1.86 -2.37
C VAL A 136 -8.14 1.10 -1.12
N LEU A 137 -9.00 0.08 -1.25
CA LEU A 137 -9.48 -0.69 -0.11
C LEU A 137 -8.35 -1.49 0.57
N ILE A 138 -7.47 -2.13 -0.22
CA ILE A 138 -6.26 -2.79 0.30
C ILE A 138 -5.35 -1.76 0.95
N GLY A 139 -5.10 -0.62 0.31
CA GLY A 139 -4.26 0.46 0.86
C GLY A 139 -4.77 0.96 2.21
N ILE A 140 -6.08 1.18 2.36
CA ILE A 140 -6.70 1.55 3.64
C ILE A 140 -6.48 0.45 4.68
N LEU A 141 -6.76 -0.81 4.33
CA LEU A 141 -6.65 -1.94 5.25
C LEU A 141 -5.21 -2.10 5.77
N TYR A 142 -4.22 -2.14 4.88
CA TYR A 142 -2.82 -2.27 5.26
C TYR A 142 -2.29 -1.03 5.99
N THR A 143 -2.79 0.17 5.65
CA THR A 143 -2.46 1.39 6.38
C THR A 143 -2.97 1.32 7.82
N LEU A 144 -4.23 0.91 8.03
CA LEU A 144 -4.83 0.79 9.36
C LEU A 144 -4.11 -0.25 10.22
N VAL A 145 -3.82 -1.44 9.66
CA VAL A 145 -3.09 -2.49 10.37
C VAL A 145 -1.66 -2.04 10.68
N GLY A 146 -0.99 -1.38 9.73
CA GLY A 146 0.33 -0.78 9.95
C GLY A 146 0.33 0.22 11.11
N ILE A 147 -0.67 1.10 11.17
CA ILE A 147 -0.80 2.11 12.24
C ILE A 147 -1.01 1.41 13.58
N LEU A 148 -1.90 0.42 13.64
CA LEU A 148 -2.19 -0.33 14.87
C LEU A 148 -0.95 -1.03 15.44
N LEU A 149 -0.10 -1.55 14.56
CA LEU A 149 1.13 -2.26 14.96
C LEU A 149 2.22 -1.27 15.37
N VAL A 150 2.54 -0.28 14.54
CA VAL A 150 3.72 0.59 14.74
C VAL A 150 3.65 1.42 16.02
N VAL A 151 2.44 1.72 16.52
CA VAL A 151 2.27 2.50 17.76
C VAL A 151 3.03 1.86 18.94
N ARG A 152 3.17 0.53 18.95
CA ARG A 152 3.86 -0.24 20.02
C ARG A 152 5.39 -0.29 19.90
N TYR A 153 5.97 0.23 18.81
CA TYR A 153 7.40 0.10 18.51
C TYR A 153 8.02 1.46 18.28
N ASP A 154 9.30 1.60 18.65
CA ASP A 154 10.07 2.84 18.46
C ASP A 154 11.22 2.67 17.46
N LYS A 155 11.47 1.44 16.99
CA LYS A 155 12.50 1.12 15.99
C LYS A 155 11.92 0.31 14.85
N ILE A 156 12.43 0.54 13.64
CA ILE A 156 12.02 -0.19 12.43
C ILE A 156 12.32 -1.69 12.60
N THR A 157 13.48 -2.03 13.15
CA THR A 157 13.91 -3.43 13.36
C THR A 157 12.90 -4.23 14.19
N ASP A 158 12.38 -3.62 15.24
CA ASP A 158 11.46 -4.28 16.18
C ASP A 158 10.05 -4.41 15.57
N PHE A 159 9.71 -3.52 14.63
CA PHE A 159 8.48 -3.56 13.86
C PHE A 159 8.48 -4.66 12.78
N LEU A 160 9.64 -5.11 12.27
CA LEU A 160 9.69 -6.09 11.18
C LEU A 160 9.05 -7.43 11.55
N ILE A 161 9.26 -7.93 12.77
CA ILE A 161 8.71 -9.20 13.25
C ILE A 161 7.16 -9.18 13.30
N PRO A 162 6.51 -8.25 14.03
CA PRO A 162 5.04 -8.18 14.10
C PRO A 162 4.41 -7.82 12.76
N MET A 163 5.07 -6.98 11.94
CA MET A 163 4.66 -6.72 10.56
C MET A 163 4.64 -8.01 9.76
N SER A 164 5.70 -8.81 9.81
CA SER A 164 5.79 -10.08 9.09
C SER A 164 4.67 -11.04 9.52
N ALA A 165 4.39 -11.12 10.82
CA ALA A 165 3.30 -11.95 11.33
C ALA A 165 1.93 -11.50 10.80
N ALA A 166 1.62 -10.19 10.86
CA ALA A 166 0.38 -9.67 10.32
C ALA A 166 0.29 -9.81 8.80
N PHE A 167 1.41 -9.63 8.10
CA PHE A 167 1.51 -9.80 6.66
C PHE A 167 1.18 -11.22 6.22
N ILE A 168 1.70 -12.24 6.92
CA ILE A 168 1.37 -13.66 6.66
C ILE A 168 -0.13 -13.91 6.83
N ILE A 169 -0.76 -13.36 7.87
CA ILE A 169 -2.20 -13.53 8.12
C ILE A 169 -3.02 -12.84 7.02
N LEU A 170 -2.62 -11.64 6.62
CA LEU A 170 -3.32 -10.90 5.55
C LEU A 170 -3.09 -11.51 4.16
N GLN A 171 -2.09 -12.37 4.00
CA GLN A 171 -1.86 -13.14 2.77
C GLN A 171 -2.72 -14.41 2.67
N LEU A 172 -3.49 -14.79 3.68
CA LEU A 172 -4.35 -15.98 3.62
C LEU A 172 -5.28 -16.06 2.38
N PRO A 173 -5.82 -14.98 1.79
CA PRO A 173 -6.59 -15.06 0.56
C PRO A 173 -5.80 -15.64 -0.62
N PHE A 174 -4.47 -15.55 -0.61
CA PHE A 174 -3.61 -16.20 -1.60
C PHE A 174 -3.83 -17.71 -1.65
N VAL A 175 -4.08 -18.36 -0.50
CA VAL A 175 -4.38 -19.79 -0.39
C VAL A 175 -5.71 -20.16 -1.04
N TYR A 176 -6.67 -19.23 -1.05
CA TYR A 176 -7.93 -19.38 -1.76
C TYR A 176 -7.72 -19.35 -3.28
N PHE A 177 -6.91 -18.41 -3.78
CA PHE A 177 -6.56 -18.34 -5.21
C PHE A 177 -5.74 -19.55 -5.70
N LEU A 178 -4.93 -20.15 -4.83
CA LEU A 178 -4.22 -21.42 -5.11
C LEU A 178 -5.15 -22.65 -5.14
N GLY A 179 -6.41 -22.52 -4.75
CA GLY A 179 -7.40 -23.61 -4.75
C GLY A 179 -7.22 -24.63 -3.61
N TRP A 180 -6.34 -24.38 -2.65
CA TRP A 180 -6.06 -25.29 -1.55
C TRP A 180 -7.18 -25.32 -0.50
N VAL A 181 -7.87 -24.20 -0.30
CA VAL A 181 -8.94 -24.08 0.70
C VAL A 181 -10.07 -23.19 0.17
N LYS A 182 -11.29 -23.72 0.08
CA LYS A 182 -12.50 -23.00 -0.36
C LYS A 182 -13.28 -22.45 0.83
N MET A 183 -12.69 -21.53 1.60
CA MET A 183 -13.38 -20.87 2.71
C MET A 183 -13.84 -19.45 2.30
N PRO A 184 -15.16 -19.14 2.28
CA PRO A 184 -15.69 -17.86 1.83
C PRO A 184 -15.23 -16.64 2.66
N PHE A 185 -14.86 -16.83 3.92
CA PHE A 185 -14.35 -15.76 4.79
C PHE A 185 -13.03 -15.17 4.28
N LEU A 186 -12.24 -15.92 3.50
CA LEU A 186 -11.00 -15.44 2.89
C LEU A 186 -11.22 -14.33 1.85
N LEU A 187 -12.43 -14.20 1.31
CA LEU A 187 -12.81 -13.12 0.39
C LEU A 187 -13.18 -11.81 1.10
N ALA A 188 -13.20 -11.79 2.44
CA ALA A 188 -13.45 -10.56 3.20
C ALA A 188 -12.30 -9.54 3.05
N ILE A 189 -11.09 -10.01 2.74
CA ILE A 189 -9.99 -9.14 2.34
C ILE A 189 -10.25 -8.78 0.86
N PRO A 190 -10.28 -7.48 0.50
CA PRO A 190 -10.75 -7.00 -0.79
C PRO A 190 -9.75 -7.25 -1.92
N THR A 191 -9.47 -8.53 -2.19
CA THR A 191 -8.48 -9.02 -3.15
C THR A 191 -9.11 -9.53 -4.43
N SER A 192 -10.44 -9.64 -4.48
CA SER A 192 -11.20 -10.20 -5.61
C SER A 192 -11.60 -9.16 -6.66
N ALA A 193 -10.91 -8.02 -6.70
CA ALA A 193 -11.15 -6.92 -7.65
C ALA A 193 -10.42 -7.17 -8.97
#